data_AF-A0A2E7GYR8-F1
#
_entry.id   AF-A0A2E7GYR8-F1
#
_cell.length_a   1.000
_cell.length_b   1.000
_cell.length_c   1.000
_cell.angle_alpha   90.00
_cell.angle_beta   90.00
_cell.angle_gamma   90.00
#
_symmetry.space_group_name_H-M   'P 1'
#
loop_
_entity.id
_entity.type
_entity.pdbx_description
1 polymer ?
#
loop_
_entity_poly.entity_id
_entity_poly.type
_entity_poly.pdbx_seq_one_letter_code
_entity_poly.pdbx_strand_id
1 'polypeptide(L)'
;MTPAKDYDAQSYRQCMGACELCGAEGVSTKRAKIAKPVGHNSILECCNRCIESMGLIVEAVRVPTYVPPTETQNSVSGKGISGVDIMTKDEVELANDFHSRIRNARKHRGLSQEDLAKQMNEKIAVIQKTENGIRPTDSLLNKFAKSLDIKLFVESVSHAHTMVASDNDRQMTISDVKKSPESEPKKQKSQKKKGRRIGVSRSGARSRR
;
A
#
# COMPACT_ATOMS: atom_id res chain seq x y z
N MET A 1 -7.69 6.70 57.93
CA MET A 1 -6.30 7.06 57.61
C MET A 1 -5.67 5.87 56.93
N THR A 2 -5.65 5.86 55.60
CA THR A 2 -5.01 4.83 54.78
C THR A 2 -3.66 5.37 54.28
N PRO A 3 -2.60 4.55 54.27
CA PRO A 3 -1.22 5.00 54.04
C PRO A 3 -0.96 5.36 52.58
N ALA A 4 -0.10 6.35 52.38
CA ALA A 4 0.22 7.02 51.11
C ALA A 4 1.07 6.18 50.11
N LYS A 5 0.94 4.85 50.11
CA LYS A 5 1.82 3.96 49.32
C LYS A 5 1.19 3.31 48.09
N ASP A 6 -0.12 3.41 47.89
CA ASP A 6 -0.82 2.72 46.78
C ASP A 6 -1.52 3.66 45.77
N TYR A 7 -1.23 4.97 45.78
CA TYR A 7 -1.73 5.88 44.74
C TYR A 7 -0.60 6.30 43.78
N ASP A 8 -0.71 5.78 42.56
CA ASP A 8 -0.18 6.31 41.32
C ASP A 8 1.33 6.30 41.05
N ALA A 9 1.84 5.07 40.88
CA ALA A 9 2.95 4.75 39.97
C ALA A 9 2.66 5.09 38.48
N GLN A 10 1.56 5.79 38.15
CA GLN A 10 1.21 6.25 36.80
C GLN A 10 1.62 7.70 36.50
N SER A 11 2.25 8.41 37.45
CA SER A 11 2.61 9.84 37.31
C SER A 11 4.07 10.12 36.93
N TYR A 12 4.92 9.11 36.74
CA TYR A 12 6.37 9.30 36.55
C TYR A 12 6.88 9.32 35.10
N ARG A 13 6.01 9.52 34.10
CA ARG A 13 6.41 10.23 32.87
C ARG A 13 6.31 11.74 33.12
N GLN A 14 7.01 12.23 34.13
CA GLN A 14 7.28 13.65 34.20
C GLN A 14 8.30 13.94 33.11
N CYS A 15 7.81 14.38 31.95
CA CYS A 15 8.61 14.98 30.90
C CYS A 15 9.41 16.11 31.54
N MET A 16 10.66 15.83 31.88
CA MET A 16 11.62 16.83 32.32
C MET A 16 11.97 17.63 31.07
N GLY A 17 11.52 18.87 31.02
CA GLY A 17 11.70 19.79 29.89
C GLY A 17 12.43 21.05 30.31
N ALA A 18 12.58 21.98 29.37
CA ALA A 18 13.07 23.33 29.63
C ALA A 18 11.89 24.28 29.83
N CYS A 19 11.94 25.13 30.86
CA CYS A 19 10.92 26.15 31.08
C CYS A 19 11.15 27.36 30.17
N GLU A 20 10.17 27.71 29.35
CA GLU A 20 10.23 28.84 28.39
C GLU A 20 10.27 30.22 29.08
N LEU A 21 9.94 30.31 30.36
CA LEU A 21 9.89 31.58 31.10
C LEU A 21 11.09 31.85 32.00
N CYS A 22 11.70 30.80 32.56
CA CYS A 22 12.87 30.95 33.46
C CYS A 22 14.12 30.23 32.97
N GLY A 23 14.07 29.51 31.84
CA GLY A 23 15.20 28.80 31.24
C GLY A 23 15.69 27.60 32.05
N ALA A 24 15.02 27.20 33.12
CA ALA A 24 15.41 26.04 33.91
C ALA A 24 15.20 24.75 33.09
N GLU A 25 16.28 23.98 32.92
CA GLU A 25 16.27 22.68 32.27
C GLU A 25 16.08 21.55 33.30
N GLY A 26 15.52 20.42 32.89
CA GLY A 26 15.36 19.26 33.76
C GLY A 26 14.27 19.42 34.83
N VAL A 27 13.27 20.27 34.57
CA VAL A 27 12.15 20.54 35.48
C VAL A 27 10.84 20.01 34.89
N SER A 28 9.87 19.67 35.74
CA SER A 28 8.54 19.27 35.26
C SER A 28 7.86 20.46 34.59
N THR A 29 7.70 20.42 33.27
CA THR A 29 6.98 21.44 32.51
C THR A 29 5.53 21.03 32.28
N LYS A 30 4.63 22.00 32.29
CA LYS A 30 3.22 21.84 31.91
C LYS A 30 2.89 22.87 30.84
N ARG A 31 2.00 22.50 29.91
CA ARG A 31 1.49 23.42 28.89
C ARG A 31 0.49 24.38 29.52
N ALA A 32 0.80 25.67 29.51
CA ALA A 32 0.00 26.71 30.13
C ALA A 32 -0.16 27.92 29.20
N LYS A 33 -1.26 28.67 29.38
CA LYS A 33 -1.60 29.89 28.63
C LYS A 33 -1.57 31.11 29.56
N ILE A 34 -1.15 32.25 29.04
CA ILE A 34 -1.15 33.52 29.79
C ILE A 34 -2.59 34.05 29.88
N ALA A 35 -3.03 34.43 31.09
CA ALA A 35 -4.35 35.03 31.29
C ALA A 35 -4.42 36.47 30.71
N LYS A 36 -5.59 36.86 30.20
CA LYS A 36 -5.87 38.25 29.77
C LYS A 36 -5.88 39.19 31.00
N PRO A 37 -5.43 40.45 30.90
CA PRO A 37 -5.28 41.28 29.69
C PRO A 37 -3.84 41.44 29.16
N VAL A 38 -2.84 40.82 29.79
CA VAL A 38 -1.41 41.12 29.54
C VAL A 38 -0.77 40.22 28.48
N GLY A 39 -1.36 39.07 28.17
CA GLY A 39 -0.76 38.08 27.26
C GLY A 39 -1.52 37.87 25.94
N HIS A 40 -0.76 37.73 24.85
CA HIS A 40 -1.24 37.02 23.66
C HIS A 40 -1.56 35.57 24.05
N ASN A 41 -2.57 34.93 23.45
CA ASN A 41 -2.99 33.54 23.72
C ASN A 41 -1.94 32.49 23.28
N SER A 42 -0.66 32.66 23.64
CA SER A 42 0.42 31.72 23.37
C SER A 42 0.39 30.57 24.38
N ILE A 43 0.66 29.37 23.88
CA ILE A 43 0.82 28.17 24.69
C ILE A 43 2.31 28.02 24.96
N LEU A 44 2.68 28.01 26.25
CA LEU A 44 4.07 27.89 26.71
C LEU A 44 4.26 26.63 27.55
N GLU A 45 5.47 26.08 27.56
CA GLU A 45 5.87 25.03 28.49
C GLU A 45 6.57 25.64 29.70
N CYS A 46 5.89 25.58 30.85
CA CYS A 46 6.32 26.29 32.05
C CYS A 46 6.47 25.34 33.23
N CYS A 47 7.45 25.59 34.10
CA CYS A 47 7.56 24.89 35.37
C CYS A 47 6.47 25.33 36.35
N ASN A 48 6.17 24.49 37.36
CA ASN A 48 5.13 24.80 38.36
C ASN A 48 5.38 26.16 39.06
N ARG A 49 6.64 26.53 39.29
CA ARG A 49 7.02 27.81 39.93
C ARG A 49 6.56 29.01 39.10
N CYS A 50 6.80 28.97 37.78
CA CYS A 50 6.41 30.05 36.87
C CYS A 50 4.89 30.11 36.64
N ILE A 51 4.22 28.96 36.67
CA ILE A 51 2.76 28.88 36.55
C ILE A 51 2.10 29.59 37.73
N GLU A 52 2.56 29.34 38.95
CA GLU A 52 2.05 29.98 40.17
C GLU A 52 2.41 31.46 40.23
N SER A 53 3.66 31.82 39.90
CA SER A 53 4.12 33.21 40.02
C SER A 53 3.47 34.16 39.02
N MET A 54 3.09 33.68 37.83
CA MET A 54 2.49 34.48 36.76
C MET A 54 1.00 34.20 36.53
N GLY A 55 0.37 33.38 37.37
CA GLY A 55 -1.05 33.06 37.28
C GLY A 55 -1.45 32.44 35.93
N LEU A 56 -0.65 31.52 35.41
CA LEU A 56 -0.90 30.88 34.11
C LEU A 56 -2.02 29.84 34.22
N ILE A 57 -2.83 29.73 33.17
CA ILE A 57 -3.93 28.77 33.09
C ILE A 57 -3.40 27.48 32.45
N VAL A 58 -3.32 26.40 33.22
CA VAL A 58 -2.84 25.10 32.74
C VAL A 58 -3.91 24.41 31.90
N GLU A 59 -3.54 23.98 30.70
CA GLU A 59 -4.42 23.20 29.84
C GLU A 59 -4.37 21.74 30.32
N ALA A 60 -5.38 21.35 31.11
CA ALA A 60 -5.49 19.99 31.60
C ALA A 60 -5.78 19.05 30.42
N VAL A 61 -4.74 18.37 29.94
CA VAL A 61 -4.89 17.21 29.06
C VAL A 61 -5.54 16.13 29.91
N ARG A 62 -6.87 15.98 29.79
CA ARG A 62 -7.54 14.76 30.24
C ARG A 62 -6.91 13.61 29.46
N VAL A 63 -6.04 12.88 30.12
CA VAL A 63 -5.59 11.58 29.61
C VAL A 63 -6.83 10.69 29.65
N PRO A 64 -7.35 10.20 28.51
CA PRO A 64 -8.40 9.20 28.57
C PRO A 64 -7.80 7.98 29.26
N THR A 65 -8.35 7.63 30.44
CA THR A 65 -7.90 6.52 31.30
C THR A 65 -8.12 5.15 30.67
N TYR A 66 -8.53 5.10 29.41
CA TYR A 66 -8.72 3.88 28.66
C TYR A 66 -8.39 4.13 27.19
N VAL A 67 -7.14 3.86 26.84
CA VAL A 67 -6.81 3.55 25.45
C VAL A 67 -7.05 2.04 25.35
N PRO A 68 -8.11 1.55 24.65
CA PRO A 68 -8.19 0.13 24.37
C PRO A 68 -6.89 -0.27 23.67
N PRO A 69 -6.33 -1.46 23.93
CA PRO A 69 -5.16 -1.91 23.22
C PRO A 69 -5.51 -1.88 21.73
N THR A 70 -4.89 -0.97 21.00
CA THR A 70 -4.87 -0.99 19.53
C THR A 70 -4.06 -2.22 19.16
N GLU A 71 -4.73 -3.37 19.16
CA GLU A 71 -4.32 -4.47 18.30
C GLU A 71 -4.15 -3.86 16.92
N THR A 72 -2.96 -4.01 16.36
CA THR A 72 -2.70 -3.71 14.96
C THR A 72 -3.49 -4.73 14.15
N GLN A 73 -4.78 -4.48 14.00
CA GLN A 73 -5.66 -5.25 13.15
C GLN A 73 -5.38 -4.81 11.71
N ASN A 74 -4.31 -5.36 11.14
CA ASN A 74 -4.18 -5.52 9.70
C ASN A 74 -5.15 -6.61 9.19
N SER A 75 -6.38 -6.62 9.69
CA SER A 75 -7.48 -7.31 9.04
C SER A 75 -8.25 -6.27 8.25
N VAL A 76 -8.07 -6.29 6.93
CA VAL A 76 -9.01 -5.68 6.02
C VAL A 76 -10.32 -6.45 6.17
N SER A 77 -11.15 -6.04 7.13
CA SER A 77 -12.55 -6.44 7.17
C SER A 77 -13.20 -5.69 6.02
N GLY A 78 -13.14 -6.31 4.84
CA GLY A 78 -13.97 -5.92 3.71
C GLY A 78 -15.39 -5.83 4.24
N LYS A 79 -16.03 -4.66 4.08
CA LYS A 79 -17.47 -4.55 4.24
C LYS A 79 -18.04 -5.39 3.10
N GLY A 80 -18.19 -6.69 3.36
CA GLY A 80 -18.69 -7.67 2.41
C GLY A 80 -20.15 -7.37 2.14
N ILE A 81 -20.40 -6.44 1.22
CA ILE A 81 -21.62 -6.45 0.42
C ILE A 81 -21.64 -7.80 -0.29
N SER A 82 -22.43 -8.73 0.24
CA SER A 82 -22.66 -10.04 -0.34
C SER A 82 -23.10 -9.87 -1.79
N GLY A 83 -22.24 -10.28 -2.74
CA GLY A 83 -22.52 -10.22 -4.17
C GLY A 83 -21.55 -9.39 -5.01
N VAL A 84 -20.60 -8.66 -4.41
CA VAL A 84 -19.51 -8.01 -5.16
C VAL A 84 -18.19 -8.64 -4.72
N ASP A 85 -17.80 -9.72 -5.39
CA ASP A 85 -16.46 -10.26 -5.24
C ASP A 85 -15.47 -9.31 -5.93
N ILE A 86 -14.68 -8.61 -5.12
CA ILE A 86 -13.63 -7.68 -5.58
C ILE A 86 -12.58 -8.45 -6.40
N MET A 87 -12.44 -9.76 -6.19
CA MET A 87 -11.47 -10.62 -6.89
C MET A 87 -11.94 -11.09 -8.28
N THR A 88 -13.21 -10.91 -8.63
CA THR A 88 -13.75 -11.28 -9.97
C THR A 88 -14.10 -10.06 -10.83
N LYS A 89 -13.82 -8.85 -10.36
CA LYS A 89 -14.02 -7.67 -11.20
C LYS A 89 -12.84 -7.63 -12.16
N ASP A 90 -13.04 -8.20 -13.36
CA ASP A 90 -12.08 -8.10 -14.45
C ASP A 90 -11.65 -6.64 -14.57
N GLU A 91 -10.44 -6.35 -14.10
CA GLU A 91 -9.91 -5.00 -14.06
C GLU A 91 -9.68 -4.61 -15.51
N VAL A 92 -10.58 -3.79 -16.04
CA VAL A 92 -10.49 -3.34 -17.42
C VAL A 92 -9.30 -2.40 -17.53
N GLU A 93 -8.27 -2.83 -18.23
CA GLU A 93 -7.01 -2.10 -18.38
C GLU A 93 -7.03 -1.25 -19.66
N LEU A 94 -6.20 -0.20 -19.68
CA LEU A 94 -6.01 0.57 -20.90
C LEU A 94 -5.24 -0.27 -21.92
N ALA A 95 -5.76 -0.37 -23.14
CA ALA A 95 -5.08 -1.07 -24.21
C ALA A 95 -3.68 -0.48 -24.47
N ASN A 96 -2.66 -1.33 -24.63
CA ASN A 96 -1.29 -0.90 -24.92
C ASN A 96 -1.18 -0.06 -26.20
N ASP A 97 -2.08 -0.29 -27.16
CA ASP A 97 -2.16 0.40 -28.45
C ASP A 97 -3.12 1.60 -28.46
N PHE A 98 -3.50 2.15 -27.30
CA PHE A 98 -4.46 3.25 -27.19
C PHE A 98 -4.13 4.46 -28.08
N HIS A 99 -2.85 4.82 -28.19
CA HIS A 99 -2.40 5.97 -28.99
C HIS A 99 -2.70 5.77 -30.49
N SER A 100 -2.47 4.55 -30.99
CA SER A 100 -2.75 4.17 -32.38
C SER A 100 -4.25 4.12 -32.64
N ARG A 101 -5.05 3.59 -31.70
CA ARG A 101 -6.51 3.58 -31.80
C ARG A 101 -7.09 4.99 -31.90
N ILE A 102 -6.65 5.90 -31.04
CA ILE A 102 -7.09 7.31 -31.06
C ILE A 102 -6.72 7.98 -32.38
N ARG A 103 -5.47 7.81 -32.84
CA ARG A 103 -4.99 8.40 -34.09
C ARG A 103 -5.76 7.88 -35.30
N ASN A 104 -6.02 6.57 -35.36
CA ASN A 104 -6.75 5.95 -36.45
C ASN A 104 -8.22 6.38 -36.44
N ALA A 105 -8.87 6.43 -35.28
CA ALA A 105 -10.24 6.90 -35.14
C ALA A 105 -10.39 8.37 -35.55
N ARG A 106 -9.45 9.24 -35.17
CA ARG A 106 -9.43 10.64 -35.61
C ARG A 106 -9.32 10.74 -37.13
N LYS A 107 -8.39 10.00 -37.74
CA LYS A 107 -8.20 9.97 -39.20
C LYS A 107 -9.44 9.44 -39.93
N HIS A 108 -10.07 8.41 -39.39
CA HIS A 108 -11.30 7.83 -39.95
C HIS A 108 -12.45 8.84 -39.97
N ARG A 109 -12.51 9.74 -38.98
CA ARG A 109 -13.48 10.85 -38.94
C ARG A 109 -13.05 12.09 -39.73
N GLY A 110 -11.87 12.08 -40.35
CA GLY A 110 -11.35 13.23 -41.10
C GLY A 110 -11.02 14.47 -40.26
N LEU A 111 -10.90 14.32 -38.93
CA LEU A 111 -10.68 15.44 -38.01
C LEU A 111 -9.19 15.83 -37.96
N SER A 112 -8.88 17.12 -37.98
CA SER A 112 -7.54 17.59 -37.62
C SER A 112 -7.32 17.46 -36.10
N GLN A 113 -6.06 17.53 -35.65
CA GLN A 113 -5.77 17.53 -34.20
C GLN A 113 -6.38 18.76 -33.50
N GLU A 114 -6.48 19.88 -34.20
CA GLU A 114 -7.09 21.11 -33.69
C GLU A 114 -8.61 20.98 -33.56
N ASP A 115 -9.26 20.35 -34.53
CA ASP A 115 -10.71 20.16 -34.50
C ASP A 115 -11.13 19.20 -33.38
N LEU A 116 -10.36 18.12 -33.17
CA LEU A 116 -10.61 17.22 -32.05
C LEU A 116 -10.39 17.92 -30.70
N ALA A 117 -9.39 18.80 -30.62
CA ALA A 117 -9.11 19.59 -29.41
C ALA A 117 -10.26 20.55 -29.09
N LYS A 118 -10.80 21.24 -30.11
CA LYS A 118 -11.99 22.08 -29.98
C LYS A 118 -13.21 21.27 -29.58
N GLN A 119 -13.46 20.12 -30.20
CA GLN A 119 -14.61 19.28 -29.90
C GLN A 119 -14.60 18.74 -28.46
N MET A 120 -13.41 18.44 -27.92
CA MET A 120 -13.26 17.94 -26.55
C MET A 120 -13.06 19.04 -25.49
N ASN A 121 -12.98 20.30 -25.89
CA ASN A 121 -12.57 21.43 -25.04
C ASN A 121 -11.24 21.17 -24.32
N GLU A 122 -10.25 20.66 -25.03
CA GLU A 122 -8.91 20.37 -24.51
C GLU A 122 -7.83 21.10 -25.31
N LYS A 123 -6.63 21.24 -24.73
CA LYS A 123 -5.50 21.86 -25.42
C LYS A 123 -4.96 20.94 -26.53
N ILE A 124 -4.56 21.51 -27.67
CA ILE A 124 -3.95 20.78 -28.81
C ILE A 124 -2.75 19.94 -28.36
N ALA A 125 -1.92 20.48 -27.45
CA ALA A 125 -0.77 19.77 -26.91
C ALA A 125 -1.13 18.46 -26.18
N VAL A 126 -2.32 18.38 -25.56
CA VAL A 126 -2.79 17.16 -24.87
C VAL A 126 -3.11 16.08 -25.90
N ILE A 127 -3.75 16.44 -27.00
CA ILE A 127 -4.05 15.51 -28.09
C ILE A 127 -2.75 14.98 -28.72
N GLN A 128 -1.81 15.88 -29.01
CA GLN A 128 -0.51 15.50 -29.57
C GLN A 128 0.25 14.54 -28.64
N LYS A 129 0.32 14.83 -27.34
CA LYS A 129 0.96 13.95 -26.35
C LYS A 129 0.29 12.57 -26.30
N THR A 130 -1.03 12.53 -26.35
CA THR A 130 -1.81 11.29 -26.31
C THR A 130 -1.58 10.45 -27.57
N GLU A 131 -1.59 11.07 -28.76
CA GLU A 131 -1.28 10.38 -30.02
C GLU A 131 0.17 9.89 -30.12
N ASN A 132 1.08 10.51 -29.36
CA ASN A 132 2.49 10.11 -29.25
C ASN A 132 2.74 9.00 -28.21
N GLY A 133 1.70 8.51 -27.51
CA GLY A 133 1.83 7.42 -26.55
C GLY A 133 2.00 7.83 -25.09
N ILE A 134 1.93 9.13 -24.77
CA ILE A 134 1.92 9.57 -23.35
C ILE A 134 0.51 9.32 -22.80
N ARG A 135 0.41 8.50 -21.75
CA ARG A 135 -0.86 8.22 -21.08
C ARG A 135 -1.42 9.48 -20.40
N PRO A 136 -2.60 9.97 -20.79
CA PRO A 136 -3.27 11.08 -20.11
C PRO A 136 -4.08 10.56 -18.90
N THR A 137 -4.77 11.46 -18.20
CA THR A 137 -5.66 11.07 -17.09
C THR A 137 -6.84 10.24 -17.58
N ASP A 138 -7.35 9.33 -16.74
CA ASP A 138 -8.44 8.44 -17.13
C ASP A 138 -9.74 9.21 -17.48
N SER A 139 -9.93 10.41 -16.92
CA SER A 139 -11.00 11.33 -17.32
C SER A 139 -10.89 11.75 -18.80
N LEU A 140 -9.68 12.06 -19.27
CA LEU A 140 -9.43 12.40 -20.67
C LEU A 140 -9.58 11.17 -21.58
N LEU A 141 -9.13 10.00 -21.14
CA LEU A 141 -9.33 8.75 -21.89
C LEU A 141 -10.82 8.45 -22.09
N ASN A 142 -11.64 8.67 -21.06
CA ASN A 142 -13.09 8.56 -21.17
C ASN A 142 -13.70 9.59 -22.13
N LYS A 143 -13.16 10.80 -22.20
CA LYS A 143 -13.57 11.80 -23.20
C LYS A 143 -13.21 11.35 -24.62
N PHE A 144 -12.00 10.85 -24.85
CA PHE A 144 -11.59 10.31 -26.15
C PHE A 144 -12.46 9.13 -26.58
N ALA A 145 -12.74 8.20 -25.66
CA ALA A 145 -13.61 7.06 -25.92
C ALA A 145 -15.01 7.49 -26.38
N LYS A 146 -15.57 8.53 -25.75
CA LYS A 146 -16.89 9.09 -26.09
C LYS A 146 -16.89 9.97 -27.35
N SER A 147 -15.86 10.79 -27.57
CA SER A 147 -15.82 11.70 -28.72
C SER A 147 -15.56 10.98 -30.05
N LEU A 148 -14.78 9.90 -29.98
CA LEU A 148 -14.41 9.08 -31.14
C LEU A 148 -15.22 7.79 -31.26
N ASP A 149 -16.12 7.49 -30.29
CA ASP A 149 -16.88 6.25 -30.15
C ASP A 149 -16.01 4.98 -30.26
N ILE A 150 -14.92 4.95 -29.50
CA ILE A 150 -13.97 3.83 -29.46
C ILE A 150 -13.82 3.23 -28.07
N LYS A 151 -13.56 1.92 -28.02
CA LYS A 151 -13.24 1.20 -26.78
C LYS A 151 -11.73 1.21 -26.55
N LEU A 152 -11.29 1.99 -25.56
CA LEU A 152 -9.88 2.09 -25.15
C LEU A 152 -9.52 1.12 -24.02
N PHE A 153 -10.48 0.78 -23.18
CA PHE A 153 -10.28 -0.17 -22.09
C PHE A 153 -10.61 -1.59 -22.57
N VAL A 154 -9.72 -2.53 -22.29
CA VAL A 154 -9.78 -3.94 -22.68
C VAL A 154 -9.67 -4.80 -21.43
N GLU A 155 -10.32 -5.96 -21.41
CA GLU A 155 -10.18 -6.94 -20.34
C GLU A 155 -8.71 -7.38 -20.22
N SER A 156 -8.17 -7.31 -19.00
CA SER A 156 -6.81 -7.76 -18.73
C SER A 156 -6.76 -9.27 -18.88
N VAL A 157 -6.18 -9.75 -19.98
CA VAL A 157 -5.85 -11.17 -20.11
C VAL A 157 -4.65 -11.40 -19.19
N SER A 158 -4.93 -11.83 -17.95
CA SER A 158 -3.88 -12.28 -17.04
C SER A 158 -3.07 -13.35 -17.78
N HIS A 159 -1.83 -13.00 -18.18
CA HIS A 159 -0.90 -14.02 -18.64
C HIS A 159 -0.68 -14.91 -17.42
N ALA A 160 -1.11 -16.16 -17.54
CA ALA A 160 -1.01 -17.16 -16.49
C ALA A 160 0.34 -17.05 -15.81
N HIS A 161 0.34 -16.59 -14.56
CA HIS A 161 1.53 -16.53 -13.74
C HIS A 161 2.10 -17.93 -13.71
N THR A 162 3.33 -18.10 -14.20
CA THR A 162 4.02 -19.38 -14.14
C THR A 162 4.08 -19.75 -12.65
N MET A 163 3.30 -20.77 -12.27
CA MET A 163 3.35 -21.31 -10.93
C MET A 163 4.77 -21.82 -10.70
N VAL A 164 5.58 -21.03 -9.99
CA VAL A 164 6.87 -21.50 -9.48
C VAL A 164 6.52 -22.59 -8.49
N ALA A 165 6.91 -23.83 -8.82
CA ALA A 165 6.84 -24.92 -7.86
C ALA A 165 7.56 -24.45 -6.60
N SER A 166 6.89 -24.54 -5.45
CA SER A 166 7.57 -24.30 -4.19
C SER A 166 8.61 -25.40 -4.03
N ASP A 167 9.87 -25.04 -4.21
CA ASP A 167 11.01 -25.92 -3.92
C ASP A 167 11.09 -26.05 -2.41
N ASN A 168 10.21 -26.88 -1.85
CA ASN A 168 10.27 -27.30 -0.45
C ASN A 168 11.29 -28.43 -0.27
N ASP A 169 12.20 -28.59 -1.24
CA ASP A 169 13.37 -29.46 -1.16
C ASP A 169 14.51 -28.73 -0.44
N ARG A 170 14.19 -28.09 0.69
CA ARG A 170 15.22 -27.68 1.64
C ARG A 170 15.83 -28.96 2.21
N GLN A 171 17.03 -29.29 1.75
CA GLN A 171 17.85 -30.30 2.40
C GLN A 171 18.00 -29.91 3.88
N MET A 172 17.59 -30.81 4.76
CA MET A 172 17.64 -30.61 6.21
C MET A 172 19.06 -30.24 6.61
N THR A 173 19.21 -29.10 7.29
CA THR A 173 20.50 -28.68 7.83
C THR A 173 20.71 -29.35 9.19
N ILE A 174 21.96 -29.54 9.61
CA ILE A 174 22.32 -30.14 10.92
C ILE A 174 21.58 -29.45 12.10
N SER A 175 21.21 -28.18 11.92
CA SER A 175 20.47 -27.36 12.90
C SER A 175 19.01 -27.79 13.11
N ASP A 176 18.40 -28.49 12.15
CA ASP A 176 16.96 -28.84 12.17
C ASP A 176 16.67 -30.11 12.99
N VAL A 177 17.70 -30.89 13.37
CA VAL A 177 17.59 -32.17 14.08
C VAL A 177 17.01 -32.04 15.49
N LYS A 178 17.05 -30.86 16.11
CA LYS A 178 16.55 -30.67 17.48
C LYS A 178 15.04 -30.44 17.59
N LYS A 179 14.30 -30.44 16.48
CA LYS A 179 12.89 -30.01 16.45
C LYS A 179 11.97 -30.99 15.73
N SER A 180 11.97 -32.26 16.11
CA SER A 180 10.77 -33.10 15.92
C SER A 180 10.71 -34.23 16.95
N PRO A 181 9.56 -34.47 17.60
CA PRO A 181 9.33 -35.70 18.35
C PRO A 181 9.22 -36.87 17.37
N GLU A 182 9.91 -37.97 17.69
CA GLU A 182 9.93 -39.20 16.91
C GLU A 182 8.52 -39.66 16.55
N SER A 183 8.22 -39.70 15.25
CA SER A 183 7.12 -40.50 14.73
C SER A 183 7.62 -41.27 13.52
N GLU A 184 7.51 -42.61 13.61
CA GLU A 184 8.04 -43.56 12.66
C GLU A 184 7.41 -43.42 11.26
N PRO A 185 8.18 -43.62 10.16
CA PRO A 185 7.66 -43.49 8.82
C PRO A 185 6.94 -44.77 8.35
N LYS A 186 5.66 -44.65 7.99
CA LYS A 186 4.93 -45.66 7.21
C LYS A 186 5.46 -45.69 5.77
N LYS A 187 6.06 -46.82 5.37
CA LYS A 187 6.51 -47.09 3.99
C LYS A 187 5.33 -47.10 3.02
N GLN A 188 5.26 -46.12 2.10
CA GLN A 188 4.43 -46.21 0.89
C GLN A 188 5.31 -46.59 -0.31
N LYS A 189 4.94 -47.65 -1.02
CA LYS A 189 5.63 -48.17 -2.20
C LYS A 189 5.46 -47.19 -3.38
N SER A 190 6.56 -46.67 -3.91
CA SER A 190 6.53 -45.89 -5.16
C SER A 190 6.46 -46.82 -6.38
N GLN A 191 5.50 -46.57 -7.26
CA GLN A 191 5.38 -47.26 -8.55
C GLN A 191 6.54 -46.82 -9.47
N LYS A 192 7.35 -47.77 -9.93
CA LYS A 192 8.40 -47.52 -10.95
C LYS A 192 7.77 -47.04 -12.26
N LYS A 193 7.94 -45.76 -12.61
CA LYS A 193 7.69 -45.27 -13.97
C LYS A 193 8.74 -45.86 -14.91
N LYS A 194 8.29 -46.58 -15.95
CA LYS A 194 9.13 -47.14 -17.01
C LYS A 194 9.82 -45.99 -17.77
N GLY A 195 11.15 -45.99 -17.77
CA GLY A 195 11.95 -45.03 -18.56
C GLY A 195 11.68 -45.17 -20.07
N ARG A 196 11.70 -44.04 -20.77
CA ARG A 196 11.62 -43.96 -22.23
C ARG A 196 12.95 -44.42 -22.81
N ARG A 197 12.98 -45.55 -23.53
CA ARG A 197 14.15 -45.99 -24.30
C ARG A 197 14.39 -44.97 -25.42
N ILE A 198 15.51 -44.23 -25.35
CA ILE A 198 16.07 -43.52 -26.50
C ILE A 198 16.68 -44.60 -27.39
N GLY A 199 15.92 -45.06 -28.38
CA GLY A 199 16.40 -45.99 -29.40
C GLY A 199 17.06 -45.20 -30.52
N VAL A 200 18.38 -45.36 -30.69
CA VAL A 200 19.07 -45.01 -31.92
C VAL A 200 18.95 -46.21 -32.86
N SER A 201 18.12 -46.11 -33.89
CA SER A 201 18.08 -47.09 -34.96
C SER A 201 19.22 -46.83 -35.95
N ARG A 202 20.32 -47.56 -35.81
CA ARG A 202 21.35 -47.71 -36.85
C ARG A 202 21.20 -49.08 -37.51
N SER A 203 20.61 -49.11 -38.69
CA SER A 203 20.66 -50.23 -39.66
C SER A 203 19.90 -49.80 -40.93
N GLY A 204 20.44 -49.79 -42.16
CA GLY A 204 21.67 -50.35 -42.70
C GLY A 204 21.97 -49.77 -44.09
N ALA A 205 22.81 -50.47 -44.85
CA ALA A 205 23.64 -49.95 -45.93
C ALA A 205 23.06 -50.04 -47.37
N ARG A 206 23.77 -49.36 -48.30
CA ARG A 206 23.82 -49.47 -49.78
C ARG A 206 22.86 -48.50 -50.51
N SER A 207 23.28 -47.77 -51.55
CA SER A 207 24.18 -48.11 -52.66
C SER A 207 24.89 -46.87 -53.22
N ARG A 208 26.13 -47.04 -53.69
CA ARG A 208 26.78 -46.11 -54.63
C ARG A 208 26.38 -46.49 -56.04
N ARG A 209 25.75 -45.57 -56.78
CA ARG A 209 25.98 -45.34 -58.21
C ARG A 209 25.49 -43.96 -58.59
#